data_AF-A0A397HSF8-F1
#
_entry.id   AF-A0A397HSF8-F1
#
_cell.length_a   1.000
_cell.length_b   1.000
_cell.length_c   1.000
_cell.angle_alpha   90.00
_cell.angle_beta   90.00
_cell.angle_gamma   90.00
#
_symmetry.space_group_name_H-M   'P 1'
#
loop_
_entity.id
_entity.type
_entity.pdbx_description
1 polymer ?
#
loop_
_entity_poly.entity_id
_entity_poly.type
_entity_poly.pdbx_seq_one_letter_code
_entity_poly.pdbx_strand_id
1 'polypeptide(L)'
;MSQEKTNEKEWEAWMDNLIIEDTLQKEIISFYQYSEFEDVKLVSGNVYKATFKTLQKTVALKCISLNDKFTLENLRNEIKRYRKLEIHDNILKHYDITRQENSDNYMIILEYSNNGSLRQYLKKNFQKLDWNAKLNIAKQIANFLTFLHSNDIIHGKLNSENILIHNESIKFNVFGLTKIMPESLRFLTNSLSPIQYVDPQYLELFNTIGKNKSSDIFSLGIILWELSSGNLPFEMESWPDVDLLNNIVNGKREMFIPGTPPKFKEICTDCWKHNGNSRPYISQVVKNLSEIVISDAHFENETSQLQLQNVTNEIISVKLEMLNIQDEEQEVHSDFPFVDKSAEAEVFIKNLFEFFIDISEKQFQEIQPTMMENYINVHTKNSVEVLYVMICHPSHYWFTSMIGFFYLNGIGTLTDYQMAFKFFSIADNEIIDTSSSTNSPSLMKLYNFNKEIGTIHLASMYSEGIGVEEDMKKAYQICSKLADEGSLLALNEIAYYYSIVEKNGEKAFKLYLKLAEKGVLFAQCILGC
;
A
#
# COMPACT_ATOMS: atom_id res chain seq x y z
N MET A 1 34.43 7.36 26.88
CA MET A 1 33.35 8.02 26.10
C MET A 1 32.55 7.07 25.20
N SER A 2 32.72 5.74 25.28
CA SER A 2 31.93 4.76 24.50
C SER A 2 30.97 3.90 25.34
N GLN A 3 30.96 4.03 26.67
CA GLN A 3 30.05 3.30 27.57
C GLN A 3 28.79 4.10 27.98
N GLU A 4 28.79 5.43 27.80
CA GLU A 4 27.63 6.27 28.17
C GLU A 4 26.53 6.28 27.09
N LYS A 5 26.89 6.18 25.80
CA LYS A 5 25.90 6.17 24.68
C LYS A 5 25.08 4.88 24.59
N THR A 6 25.58 3.76 25.11
CA THR A 6 24.85 2.48 25.14
C THR A 6 23.77 2.49 26.22
N ASN A 7 24.05 3.11 27.37
CA ASN A 7 23.07 3.28 28.45
C ASN A 7 21.93 4.24 28.08
N GLU A 8 22.19 5.27 27.27
CA GLU A 8 21.16 6.26 26.90
C GLU A 8 20.09 5.64 25.99
N LYS A 9 20.49 4.84 24.99
CA LYS A 9 19.57 4.08 24.13
C LYS A 9 18.79 3.00 24.86
N GLU A 10 19.42 2.28 25.79
CA GLU A 10 18.73 1.29 26.62
C GLU A 10 17.72 1.96 27.57
N TRP A 11 18.02 3.15 28.06
CA TRP A 11 17.13 3.94 28.92
C TRP A 11 15.96 4.56 28.14
N GLU A 12 16.20 5.07 26.92
CA GLU A 12 15.14 5.54 26.02
C GLU A 12 14.20 4.41 25.61
N ALA A 13 14.73 3.24 25.19
CA ALA A 13 13.92 2.07 24.89
C ALA A 13 13.13 1.55 26.10
N TRP A 14 13.73 1.60 27.29
CA TRP A 14 13.05 1.26 28.55
C TRP A 14 11.92 2.25 28.90
N MET A 15 12.15 3.56 28.72
CA MET A 15 11.13 4.60 28.93
C MET A 15 9.98 4.50 27.93
N ASP A 16 10.27 4.28 26.65
CA ASP A 16 9.26 4.07 25.61
C ASP A 16 8.42 2.81 25.89
N ASN A 17 9.07 1.72 26.33
CA ASN A 17 8.38 0.52 26.78
C ASN A 17 7.50 0.79 28.02
N LEU A 18 7.97 1.58 28.99
CA LEU A 18 7.16 1.96 30.16
C LEU A 18 5.93 2.79 29.77
N ILE A 19 6.07 3.69 28.80
CA ILE A 19 4.98 4.51 28.28
C ILE A 19 3.98 3.66 27.49
N ILE A 20 4.44 2.70 26.69
CA ILE A 20 3.59 1.73 25.98
C ILE A 20 2.80 0.89 26.99
N GLU A 21 3.47 0.30 27.97
CA GLU A 21 2.84 -0.54 28.99
C GLU A 21 1.84 0.27 29.86
N ASP A 22 2.18 1.47 30.29
CA ASP A 22 1.28 2.37 31.06
C ASP A 22 0.08 2.84 30.22
N THR A 23 0.28 3.12 28.93
CA THR A 23 -0.80 3.54 28.01
C THR A 23 -1.76 2.39 27.71
N LEU A 24 -1.25 1.16 27.54
CA LEU A 24 -2.08 -0.03 27.33
C LEU A 24 -2.86 -0.43 28.60
N GLN A 25 -2.23 -0.34 29.77
CA GLN A 25 -2.87 -0.64 31.06
C GLN A 25 -3.98 0.35 31.43
N LYS A 26 -3.83 1.64 31.10
CA LYS A 26 -4.86 2.67 31.34
C LYS A 26 -6.16 2.46 30.57
N GLU A 27 -6.16 1.66 29.51
CA GLU A 27 -7.33 1.41 28.66
C GLU A 27 -7.90 -0.02 28.76
N ILE A 28 -7.60 -0.77 29.83
CA ILE A 28 -8.12 -2.13 30.06
C ILE A 28 -7.65 -3.10 28.95
N ILE A 29 -6.46 -2.94 28.39
CA ILE A 29 -5.81 -3.99 27.59
C ILE A 29 -4.93 -4.75 28.58
N SER A 30 -5.24 -6.02 28.80
CA SER A 30 -4.45 -6.83 29.73
C SER A 30 -3.16 -7.23 29.03
N PHE A 31 -2.03 -7.16 29.72
CA PHE A 31 -0.75 -7.59 29.19
C PHE A 31 -0.43 -8.96 29.74
N TYR A 32 -0.38 -9.97 28.87
CA TYR A 32 -0.03 -11.33 29.25
C TYR A 32 1.47 -11.56 29.13
N GLN A 33 2.03 -12.32 30.06
CA GLN A 33 3.43 -12.72 29.96
C GLN A 33 3.58 -13.78 28.88
N TYR A 34 4.62 -13.69 28.05
CA TYR A 34 4.83 -14.65 26.97
C TYR A 34 5.00 -16.10 27.47
N SER A 35 5.52 -16.25 28.68
CA SER A 35 5.65 -17.52 29.38
C SER A 35 4.30 -18.19 29.69
N GLU A 36 3.16 -17.52 29.50
CA GLU A 36 1.82 -18.11 29.55
C GLU A 36 1.42 -18.87 28.27
N PHE A 37 2.27 -18.84 27.23
CA PHE A 37 2.05 -19.56 25.99
C PHE A 37 3.02 -20.74 25.85
N GLU A 38 2.49 -21.89 25.43
CA GLU A 38 3.23 -23.13 25.18
C GLU A 38 2.99 -23.62 23.75
N ASP A 39 3.82 -24.56 23.29
CA ASP A 39 3.71 -25.17 21.95
C ASP A 39 3.68 -24.16 20.78
N VAL A 40 4.42 -23.06 20.93
CA VAL A 40 4.42 -21.97 19.93
C VAL A 40 5.02 -22.46 18.61
N LYS A 41 4.23 -22.45 17.54
CA LYS A 41 4.62 -22.92 16.19
C LYS A 41 4.23 -21.91 15.13
N LEU A 42 5.15 -21.62 14.21
CA LEU A 42 4.87 -20.75 13.07
C LEU A 42 3.81 -21.37 12.15
N VAL A 43 2.78 -20.59 11.79
CA VAL A 43 1.71 -21.00 10.87
C VAL A 43 1.92 -20.39 9.48
N SER A 44 2.09 -19.07 9.43
CA SER A 44 2.30 -18.34 8.18
C SER A 44 2.81 -16.93 8.45
N GLY A 45 3.83 -16.48 7.71
CA GLY A 45 4.33 -15.10 7.78
C GLY A 45 4.73 -14.70 9.21
N ASN A 46 3.94 -13.84 9.83
CA ASN A 46 4.12 -13.33 11.19
C ASN A 46 3.10 -13.86 12.21
N VAL A 47 2.46 -15.01 11.94
CA VAL A 47 1.42 -15.61 12.80
C VAL A 47 1.88 -16.96 13.34
N TYR A 48 1.80 -17.12 14.65
CA TYR A 48 2.12 -18.34 15.40
C TYR A 48 0.86 -18.94 16.02
N LYS A 49 0.80 -20.26 16.10
CA LYS A 49 -0.18 -21.01 16.88
C LYS A 49 0.43 -21.31 18.25
N ALA A 50 -0.33 -21.10 19.31
CA ALA A 50 0.12 -21.41 20.67
C ALA A 50 -1.02 -21.97 21.53
N THR A 51 -0.67 -22.65 22.60
CA THR A 51 -1.58 -23.04 23.69
C THR A 51 -1.49 -22.01 24.78
N PHE A 52 -2.60 -21.32 25.08
CA PHE A 52 -2.69 -20.38 26.17
C PHE A 52 -2.99 -21.14 27.47
N LYS A 53 -2.00 -21.24 28.37
CA LYS A 53 -2.06 -22.07 29.60
C LYS A 53 -3.26 -21.73 30.47
N THR A 54 -3.42 -20.44 30.77
CA THR A 54 -4.42 -19.93 31.74
C THR A 54 -5.85 -20.18 31.26
N LEU A 55 -6.10 -20.05 29.96
CA LEU A 55 -7.41 -20.29 29.36
C LEU A 55 -7.61 -21.73 28.85
N GLN A 56 -6.55 -22.55 28.83
CA GLN A 56 -6.51 -23.87 28.21
C GLN A 56 -7.08 -23.88 26.78
N LYS A 57 -6.74 -22.85 26.00
CA LYS A 57 -7.25 -22.65 24.63
C LYS A 57 -6.13 -22.51 23.63
N THR A 58 -6.36 -22.99 22.42
CA THR A 58 -5.49 -22.68 21.29
C THR A 58 -5.76 -21.26 20.81
N VAL A 59 -4.69 -20.48 20.65
CA VAL A 59 -4.72 -19.08 20.21
C VAL A 59 -3.77 -18.87 19.02
N ALA A 60 -3.99 -17.79 18.29
CA ALA A 60 -3.06 -17.27 17.29
C ALA A 60 -2.35 -16.04 17.86
N LEU A 61 -1.02 -16.01 17.78
CA LEU A 61 -0.17 -14.87 18.15
C LEU A 61 0.33 -14.22 16.86
N LYS A 62 -0.10 -12.99 16.58
CA LYS A 62 0.30 -12.23 15.38
C LYS A 62 1.29 -11.14 15.76
N CYS A 63 2.52 -11.19 15.25
CA CYS A 63 3.53 -10.17 15.53
C CYS A 63 3.16 -8.82 14.90
N ILE A 64 3.38 -7.75 15.66
CA ILE A 64 3.21 -6.37 15.27
C ILE A 64 4.48 -5.57 15.62
N SER A 65 4.85 -4.63 14.77
CA SER A 65 5.98 -3.73 15.01
C SER A 65 5.46 -2.42 15.60
N LEU A 66 5.77 -2.17 16.87
CA LEU A 66 5.44 -0.91 17.55
C LEU A 66 6.73 -0.12 17.75
N ASN A 67 7.02 0.80 16.83
CA ASN A 67 8.31 1.48 16.75
C ASN A 67 8.25 2.94 17.20
N ASP A 68 7.04 3.50 17.34
CA ASP A 68 6.84 4.90 17.71
C ASP A 68 5.48 5.15 18.39
N LYS A 69 5.32 6.32 19.01
CA LYS A 69 4.06 6.75 19.67
C LYS A 69 2.85 6.73 18.73
N PHE A 70 3.04 7.00 17.46
CA PHE A 70 1.97 7.00 16.47
C PHE A 70 1.49 5.56 16.17
N THR A 71 2.40 4.58 16.17
CA THR A 71 2.07 3.18 15.98
C THR A 71 1.22 2.62 17.11
N LEU A 72 1.54 3.06 18.33
CA LEU A 72 0.77 2.78 19.53
C LEU A 72 -0.65 3.39 19.47
N GLU A 73 -0.77 4.66 19.08
CA GLU A 73 -2.08 5.33 18.98
C GLU A 73 -2.97 4.71 17.89
N ASN A 74 -2.37 4.18 16.82
CA ASN A 74 -3.13 3.43 15.80
C ASN A 74 -3.66 2.10 16.31
N LEU A 75 -2.81 1.30 16.96
CA LEU A 75 -3.24 0.05 17.58
C LEU A 75 -4.36 0.32 18.59
N ARG A 76 -4.20 1.37 19.41
CA ARG A 76 -5.21 1.85 20.34
C ARG A 76 -6.54 2.17 19.66
N ASN A 77 -6.51 2.89 18.54
CA ASN A 77 -7.70 3.22 17.77
C ASN A 77 -8.35 1.98 17.12
N GLU A 78 -7.56 1.01 16.64
CA GLU A 78 -8.08 -0.27 16.14
C GLU A 78 -8.78 -1.05 17.25
N ILE A 79 -8.18 -1.16 18.43
CA ILE A 79 -8.77 -1.87 19.58
C ILE A 79 -10.07 -1.19 20.01
N LYS A 80 -10.12 0.15 20.06
CA LYS A 80 -11.35 0.90 20.34
C LYS A 80 -12.46 0.61 19.33
N ARG A 81 -12.13 0.51 18.04
CA ARG A 81 -13.09 0.17 16.99
C ARG A 81 -13.59 -1.27 17.14
N TYR A 82 -12.69 -2.21 17.33
CA TYR A 82 -13.03 -3.61 17.54
C TYR A 82 -13.97 -3.82 18.72
N ARG A 83 -13.72 -3.17 19.86
CA ARG A 83 -14.56 -3.31 21.06
C ARG A 83 -16.02 -2.86 20.84
N LYS A 84 -16.25 -1.93 19.91
CA LYS A 84 -17.62 -1.54 19.52
C LYS A 84 -18.32 -2.63 18.72
N LEU A 85 -17.56 -3.52 18.10
CA LEU A 85 -18.04 -4.53 17.16
C LEU A 85 -18.15 -5.93 17.78
N GLU A 86 -17.36 -6.24 18.81
CA GLU A 86 -17.18 -7.55 19.47
C GLU A 86 -18.48 -8.30 19.85
N ILE A 87 -19.62 -7.63 19.83
CA ILE A 87 -20.94 -8.21 20.05
C ILE A 87 -21.32 -9.23 18.96
N HIS A 88 -20.71 -9.18 17.77
CA HIS A 88 -21.06 -10.05 16.65
C HIS A 88 -20.22 -11.35 16.59
N ASP A 89 -20.88 -12.51 16.57
CA ASP A 89 -20.23 -13.84 16.62
C ASP A 89 -19.20 -14.12 15.50
N ASN A 90 -19.45 -13.58 14.30
CA ASN A 90 -18.55 -13.71 13.15
C ASN A 90 -17.32 -12.79 13.20
N ILE A 91 -17.08 -12.08 14.30
CA ILE A 91 -15.83 -11.34 14.50
C ILE A 91 -14.80 -12.26 15.15
N LEU A 92 -13.57 -12.21 14.65
CA LEU A 92 -12.45 -12.93 15.22
C LEU A 92 -12.15 -12.38 16.62
N LYS A 93 -12.26 -13.21 17.66
CA LYS A 93 -12.06 -12.71 19.02
C LYS A 93 -10.62 -12.25 19.21
N HIS A 94 -10.47 -11.06 19.76
CA HIS A 94 -9.23 -10.53 20.27
C HIS A 94 -9.22 -10.70 21.78
N TYR A 95 -8.22 -11.41 22.27
CA TYR A 95 -8.01 -11.52 23.71
C TYR A 95 -7.30 -10.25 24.16
N ASP A 96 -6.03 -10.06 23.82
CA ASP A 96 -5.18 -8.99 24.35
C ASP A 96 -3.79 -8.97 23.66
N ILE A 97 -2.75 -8.42 24.30
CA ILE A 97 -1.38 -8.29 23.78
C ILE A 97 -0.38 -9.03 24.67
N THR A 98 0.70 -9.56 24.08
CA THR A 98 1.90 -10.06 24.76
C THR A 98 3.15 -9.49 24.10
N ARG A 99 4.29 -9.48 24.80
CA ARG A 99 5.61 -9.17 24.20
C ARG A 99 6.42 -10.45 24.01
N GLN A 100 7.02 -10.65 22.85
CA GLN A 100 7.81 -11.84 22.57
C GLN A 100 9.09 -11.87 23.42
N GLU A 101 9.47 -13.04 23.94
CA GLU A 101 10.73 -13.19 24.68
C GLU A 101 11.95 -12.84 23.80
N ASN A 102 12.87 -12.05 24.37
CA ASN A 102 14.13 -11.62 23.74
C ASN A 102 13.98 -10.78 22.46
N SER A 103 12.85 -10.09 22.28
CA SER A 103 12.68 -9.07 21.24
C SER A 103 11.74 -7.96 21.70
N ASP A 104 11.88 -6.76 21.14
CA ASP A 104 10.94 -5.64 21.35
C ASP A 104 9.64 -5.79 20.54
N ASN A 105 9.38 -6.98 19.99
CA ASN A 105 8.18 -7.23 19.20
C ASN A 105 6.98 -7.52 20.10
N TYR A 106 5.89 -6.80 19.83
CA TYR A 106 4.60 -7.05 20.44
C TYR A 106 3.81 -8.05 19.58
N MET A 107 2.91 -8.79 20.21
CA MET A 107 2.05 -9.76 19.54
C MET A 107 0.61 -9.58 20.00
N ILE A 108 -0.31 -9.60 19.05
CA ILE A 108 -1.75 -9.62 19.32
C ILE A 108 -2.19 -11.07 19.51
N ILE A 109 -2.95 -11.32 20.57
CA ILE A 109 -3.50 -12.64 20.92
C ILE A 109 -4.93 -12.73 20.36
N LEU A 110 -5.12 -13.64 19.41
CA LEU A 110 -6.37 -13.81 18.65
C LEU A 110 -6.94 -15.22 18.81
N GLU A 111 -8.24 -15.37 18.56
CA GLU A 111 -8.90 -16.66 18.36
C GLU A 111 -8.23 -17.43 17.22
N TYR A 112 -7.91 -18.70 17.46
CA TYR A 112 -7.32 -19.55 16.43
C TYR A 112 -8.39 -20.08 15.48
N SER A 113 -8.22 -19.82 14.17
CA SER A 113 -9.09 -20.34 13.11
C SER A 113 -8.46 -21.58 12.47
N ASN A 114 -9.15 -22.72 12.56
CA ASN A 114 -8.58 -24.02 12.17
C ASN A 114 -8.42 -24.23 10.66
N ASN A 115 -9.18 -23.51 9.83
CA ASN A 115 -9.15 -23.63 8.38
C ASN A 115 -8.39 -22.50 7.68
N GLY A 116 -7.73 -21.62 8.43
CA GLY A 116 -6.95 -20.50 7.88
C GLY A 116 -7.82 -19.43 7.23
N SER A 117 -7.26 -18.69 6.28
CA SER A 117 -7.99 -17.69 5.49
C SER A 117 -8.92 -18.34 4.47
N LEU A 118 -9.91 -17.59 3.97
CA LEU A 118 -10.83 -18.04 2.93
C LEU A 118 -10.04 -18.43 1.67
N ARG A 119 -9.00 -17.68 1.32
CA ARG A 119 -8.11 -18.04 0.19
C ARG A 119 -7.45 -19.40 0.38
N GLN A 120 -6.91 -19.67 1.58
CA GLN A 120 -6.31 -20.96 1.92
C GLN A 120 -7.36 -22.08 1.96
N TYR A 121 -8.54 -21.79 2.48
CA TYR A 121 -9.65 -22.74 2.57
C TYR A 121 -10.14 -23.17 1.19
N LEU A 122 -10.35 -22.21 0.28
CA LEU A 122 -10.72 -22.48 -1.12
C LEU A 122 -9.64 -23.31 -1.81
N LYS A 123 -8.37 -22.91 -1.70
CA LYS A 123 -7.25 -23.68 -2.29
C LYS A 123 -7.23 -25.16 -1.87
N LYS A 124 -7.59 -25.47 -0.63
CA LYS A 124 -7.57 -26.83 -0.08
C LYS A 124 -8.86 -27.62 -0.31
N ASN A 125 -10.01 -26.96 -0.26
CA ASN A 125 -11.30 -27.63 -0.16
C ASN A 125 -12.25 -27.38 -1.34
N PHE A 126 -11.88 -26.57 -2.34
CA PHE A 126 -12.79 -26.15 -3.41
C PHE A 126 -13.52 -27.32 -4.10
N GLN A 127 -12.81 -28.41 -4.37
CA GLN A 127 -13.40 -29.61 -5.01
C GLN A 127 -14.46 -30.33 -4.16
N LYS A 128 -14.46 -30.09 -2.85
CA LYS A 128 -15.42 -30.66 -1.89
C LYS A 128 -16.60 -29.72 -1.62
N LEU A 129 -16.51 -28.45 -2.03
CA LEU A 129 -17.53 -27.45 -1.78
C LEU A 129 -18.60 -27.51 -2.85
N ASP A 130 -19.80 -27.93 -2.45
CA ASP A 130 -20.99 -27.78 -3.28
C ASP A 130 -21.46 -26.32 -3.33
N TRP A 131 -22.47 -26.06 -4.16
CA TRP A 131 -23.02 -24.71 -4.30
C TRP A 131 -23.71 -24.21 -3.03
N ASN A 132 -24.28 -25.11 -2.22
CA ASN A 132 -24.96 -24.74 -0.98
C ASN A 132 -23.95 -24.22 0.05
N ALA A 133 -22.80 -24.88 0.20
CA ALA A 133 -21.72 -24.43 1.06
C ALA A 133 -21.13 -23.09 0.59
N LYS A 134 -20.88 -22.93 -0.72
CA LYS A 134 -20.41 -21.66 -1.30
C LYS A 134 -21.40 -20.51 -1.04
N LEU A 135 -22.69 -20.75 -1.26
CA LEU A 135 -23.75 -19.78 -1.02
C LEU A 135 -23.89 -19.44 0.47
N ASN A 136 -23.69 -20.42 1.36
CA ASN A 136 -23.71 -20.18 2.80
C ASN A 136 -22.56 -19.24 3.22
N ILE A 137 -21.34 -19.47 2.74
CA ILE A 137 -20.19 -18.58 3.00
C ILE A 137 -20.50 -17.16 2.47
N ALA A 138 -21.00 -17.04 1.23
CA ALA A 138 -21.39 -15.77 0.63
C ALA A 138 -22.42 -15.01 1.48
N LYS A 139 -23.46 -15.71 1.96
CA LYS A 139 -24.50 -15.13 2.84
C LYS A 139 -23.93 -14.65 4.16
N GLN A 140 -23.05 -15.44 4.80
CA GLN A 140 -22.41 -15.03 6.05
C GLN A 140 -21.58 -13.76 5.87
N ILE A 141 -20.82 -13.64 4.77
CA ILE A 141 -20.00 -12.47 4.44
C ILE A 141 -20.90 -11.23 4.23
N ALA A 142 -21.96 -11.37 3.44
CA ALA A 142 -22.88 -10.28 3.15
C ALA A 142 -23.67 -9.82 4.40
N ASN A 143 -24.05 -10.75 5.28
CA ASN A 143 -24.70 -10.44 6.55
C ASN A 143 -23.77 -9.67 7.49
N PHE A 144 -22.50 -10.08 7.59
CA PHE A 144 -21.52 -9.36 8.38
C PHE A 144 -21.29 -7.94 7.82
N LEU A 145 -21.19 -7.79 6.50
CA LEU A 145 -21.03 -6.47 5.90
C LEU A 145 -22.27 -5.59 6.11
N THR A 146 -23.47 -6.18 6.17
CA THR A 146 -24.71 -5.49 6.57
C THR A 146 -24.59 -4.94 7.99
N PHE A 147 -24.08 -5.73 8.92
CA PHE A 147 -23.84 -5.31 10.30
C PHE A 147 -22.87 -4.12 10.37
N LEU A 148 -21.74 -4.17 9.64
CA LEU A 148 -20.80 -3.05 9.58
C LEU A 148 -21.44 -1.79 9.00
N HIS A 149 -22.09 -1.90 7.83
CA HIS A 149 -22.67 -0.75 7.13
C HIS A 149 -23.84 -0.13 7.89
N SER A 150 -24.58 -0.91 8.69
CA SER A 150 -25.66 -0.40 9.56
C SER A 150 -25.13 0.38 10.77
N ASN A 151 -23.87 0.16 11.16
CA ASN A 151 -23.16 0.92 12.19
C ASN A 151 -22.26 2.01 11.61
N ASP A 152 -22.46 2.37 10.34
CA ASP A 152 -21.65 3.35 9.59
C ASP A 152 -20.14 3.04 9.58
N ILE A 153 -19.79 1.76 9.64
CA ILE A 153 -18.41 1.28 9.56
C ILE A 153 -18.13 0.76 8.15
N ILE A 154 -17.08 1.32 7.54
CA ILE A 154 -16.55 0.88 6.24
C ILE A 154 -15.37 -0.05 6.53
N HIS A 155 -15.36 -1.24 5.94
CA HIS A 155 -14.28 -2.19 6.14
C HIS A 155 -13.00 -1.73 5.41
N GLY A 156 -13.13 -1.29 4.16
CA GLY A 156 -12.10 -0.64 3.36
C GLY A 156 -11.00 -1.56 2.82
N LYS A 157 -10.82 -2.77 3.36
CA LYS A 157 -9.80 -3.73 2.91
C LYS A 157 -10.32 -5.16 2.87
N LEU A 158 -11.56 -5.30 2.41
CA LEU A 158 -12.22 -6.59 2.33
C LEU A 158 -11.53 -7.44 1.24
N ASN A 159 -11.01 -8.61 1.60
CA ASN A 159 -10.43 -9.61 0.68
C ASN A 159 -10.47 -11.00 1.33
N SER A 160 -10.17 -12.05 0.58
CA SER A 160 -10.23 -13.43 1.07
C SER A 160 -9.11 -13.83 2.04
N GLU A 161 -8.03 -13.05 2.16
CA GLU A 161 -7.00 -13.28 3.18
C GLU A 161 -7.45 -12.77 4.56
N ASN A 162 -8.34 -11.79 4.60
CA ASN A 162 -8.85 -11.18 5.83
C ASN A 162 -10.09 -11.87 6.41
N ILE A 163 -10.65 -12.83 5.69
CA ILE A 163 -11.78 -13.64 6.14
C ILE A 163 -11.21 -14.98 6.57
N LEU A 164 -11.28 -15.31 7.86
CA LEU A 164 -10.86 -16.62 8.36
C LEU A 164 -12.04 -17.59 8.38
N ILE A 165 -11.75 -18.89 8.30
CA ILE A 165 -12.74 -19.95 8.41
C ILE A 165 -12.47 -20.74 9.70
N HIS A 166 -13.50 -20.85 10.53
CA HIS A 166 -13.49 -21.65 11.75
C HIS A 166 -14.74 -22.54 11.78
N ASN A 167 -14.55 -23.86 11.70
CA ASN A 167 -15.67 -24.84 11.69
C ASN A 167 -16.80 -24.46 10.72
N GLU A 168 -16.46 -24.20 9.43
CA GLU A 168 -17.41 -23.83 8.36
C GLU A 168 -18.14 -22.49 8.54
N SER A 169 -17.84 -21.77 9.63
CA SER A 169 -18.30 -20.41 9.87
C SER A 169 -17.19 -19.41 9.58
N ILE A 170 -17.56 -18.22 9.12
CA ILE A 170 -16.59 -17.16 8.87
C ILE A 170 -16.23 -16.42 10.16
N LYS A 171 -14.97 -16.00 10.25
CA LYS A 171 -14.43 -15.14 11.30
C LYS A 171 -13.70 -13.99 10.63
N PHE A 172 -14.28 -12.80 10.70
CA PHE A 172 -13.67 -11.60 10.17
C PHE A 172 -12.55 -11.13 11.06
N ASN A 173 -11.37 -11.06 10.48
CA ASN A 173 -10.27 -10.38 11.12
C ASN A 173 -10.42 -8.86 10.89
N VAL A 174 -10.96 -8.18 11.89
CA VAL A 174 -11.09 -6.72 11.88
C VAL A 174 -9.74 -6.04 12.24
N PHE A 175 -8.76 -6.81 12.73
CA PHE A 175 -7.46 -6.32 13.22
C PHE A 175 -6.28 -6.51 12.25
N GLY A 176 -5.39 -5.52 12.22
CA GLY A 176 -4.06 -5.69 11.63
C GLY A 176 -4.03 -5.62 10.12
N LEU A 177 -4.65 -4.57 9.57
CA LEU A 177 -4.68 -4.27 8.14
C LEU A 177 -3.81 -3.08 7.75
N THR A 178 -3.26 -2.32 8.69
CA THR A 178 -2.24 -1.30 8.42
C THR A 178 -0.87 -1.88 8.72
N LYS A 179 0.06 -1.90 7.73
CA LYS A 179 1.42 -1.49 8.10
C LYS A 179 1.21 -0.17 8.81
N ILE A 180 1.70 -0.10 10.02
CA ILE A 180 1.50 1.06 10.84
C ILE A 180 2.38 2.15 10.23
N MET A 181 1.76 3.02 9.44
CA MET A 181 2.41 4.03 8.62
C MET A 181 1.93 5.41 9.07
N PRO A 182 2.82 6.41 9.21
CA PRO A 182 2.49 7.79 9.54
C PRO A 182 1.20 8.28 8.88
N GLU A 183 0.45 9.18 9.54
CA GLU A 183 -0.78 9.78 8.97
C GLU A 183 -0.54 10.31 7.55
N SER A 184 0.66 10.85 7.33
CA SER A 184 1.15 11.33 6.04
C SER A 184 1.31 10.22 4.99
N LEU A 185 1.53 8.96 5.36
CA LEU A 185 1.72 7.81 4.47
C LEU A 185 0.50 6.87 4.40
N ARG A 186 -0.64 7.24 5.01
CA ARG A 186 -1.88 6.43 4.98
C ARG A 186 -2.37 6.13 3.56
N PHE A 187 -2.07 6.99 2.59
CA PHE A 187 -2.42 6.76 1.18
C PHE A 187 -1.65 5.58 0.56
N LEU A 188 -0.49 5.20 1.13
CA LEU A 188 0.30 4.02 0.74
C LEU A 188 -0.28 2.71 1.27
N THR A 189 -1.29 2.74 2.14
CA THR A 189 -1.91 1.51 2.66
C THR A 189 -2.52 0.61 1.58
N ASN A 190 -2.63 1.12 0.35
CA ASN A 190 -3.04 0.40 -0.85
C ASN A 190 -1.95 -0.55 -1.39
N SER A 191 -0.66 -0.36 -1.10
CA SER A 191 0.42 -1.27 -1.56
C SER A 191 0.43 -2.64 -0.86
N LEU A 192 -0.45 -2.85 0.12
CA LEU A 192 -0.56 -4.09 0.91
C LEU A 192 -1.86 -4.85 0.70
N SER A 193 -2.88 -4.20 0.12
CA SER A 193 -4.13 -4.88 -0.24
C SER A 193 -3.95 -5.45 -1.63
N PRO A 194 -4.29 -6.73 -1.89
CA PRO A 194 -4.17 -7.27 -3.23
C PRO A 194 -5.03 -6.44 -4.20
N ILE A 195 -4.40 -5.88 -5.24
CA ILE A 195 -4.97 -4.85 -6.14
C ILE A 195 -6.30 -5.32 -6.73
N GLN A 196 -6.49 -6.63 -6.88
CA GLN A 196 -7.66 -7.25 -7.47
C GLN A 196 -8.97 -6.96 -6.72
N TYR A 197 -8.90 -6.68 -5.42
CA TYR A 197 -10.07 -6.39 -4.58
C TYR A 197 -10.34 -4.90 -4.43
N VAL A 198 -9.48 -4.04 -4.97
CA VAL A 198 -9.55 -2.59 -4.75
C VAL A 198 -10.51 -1.95 -5.74
N ASP A 199 -11.38 -1.10 -5.21
CA ASP A 199 -12.36 -0.34 -5.98
C ASP A 199 -11.67 0.52 -7.08
N PRO A 200 -11.99 0.33 -8.37
CA PRO A 200 -11.36 1.06 -9.47
C PRO A 200 -11.62 2.56 -9.39
N GLN A 201 -12.80 2.99 -8.94
CA GLN A 201 -13.12 4.42 -8.80
C GLN A 201 -12.28 5.07 -7.69
N TYR A 202 -11.92 4.31 -6.67
CA TYR A 202 -10.99 4.76 -5.64
C TYR A 202 -9.53 4.78 -6.16
N LEU A 203 -9.15 3.85 -7.04
CA LEU A 203 -7.84 3.83 -7.70
C LEU A 203 -7.66 5.02 -8.65
N GLU A 204 -8.66 5.30 -9.50
CA GLU A 204 -8.64 6.44 -10.45
C GLU A 204 -8.47 7.79 -9.75
N LEU A 205 -9.07 7.92 -8.58
CA LEU A 205 -9.11 9.16 -7.81
C LEU A 205 -7.98 9.25 -6.79
N PHE A 206 -7.04 8.30 -6.77
CA PHE A 206 -5.87 8.23 -5.87
C PHE A 206 -6.17 8.68 -4.42
N ASN A 207 -7.32 8.25 -3.89
CA ASN A 207 -7.80 8.55 -2.54
C ASN A 207 -8.28 10.00 -2.26
N THR A 208 -8.49 10.85 -3.27
CA THR A 208 -9.16 12.16 -3.08
C THR A 208 -10.56 11.99 -2.48
N ILE A 209 -11.21 10.87 -2.80
CA ILE A 209 -12.41 10.36 -2.14
C ILE A 209 -12.00 9.15 -1.31
N GLY A 210 -12.21 9.21 0.01
CA GLY A 210 -11.97 8.06 0.89
C GLY A 210 -12.82 6.85 0.49
N LYS A 211 -12.34 5.63 0.81
CA LYS A 211 -13.14 4.41 0.63
C LYS A 211 -14.48 4.58 1.32
N ASN A 212 -15.55 4.14 0.66
CA ASN A 212 -16.90 4.26 1.16
C ASN A 212 -17.60 2.88 1.16
N LYS A 213 -18.86 2.83 1.59
CA LYS A 213 -19.63 1.58 1.65
C LYS A 213 -19.68 0.87 0.28
N SER A 214 -19.73 1.60 -0.84
CA SER A 214 -19.72 1.03 -2.19
C SER A 214 -18.38 0.41 -2.57
N SER A 215 -17.27 0.85 -1.97
CA SER A 215 -15.95 0.23 -2.15
C SER A 215 -15.91 -1.16 -1.53
N ASP A 216 -16.55 -1.36 -0.37
CA ASP A 216 -16.71 -2.70 0.21
C ASP A 216 -17.58 -3.61 -0.67
N ILE A 217 -18.61 -3.06 -1.32
CA ILE A 217 -19.46 -3.81 -2.27
C ILE A 217 -18.64 -4.30 -3.46
N PHE A 218 -17.71 -3.49 -3.97
CA PHE A 218 -16.82 -3.92 -5.04
C PHE A 218 -15.96 -5.11 -4.61
N SER A 219 -15.29 -4.99 -3.47
CA SER A 219 -14.46 -6.06 -2.92
C SER A 219 -15.28 -7.33 -2.64
N LEU A 220 -16.53 -7.19 -2.18
CA LEU A 220 -17.47 -8.30 -2.03
C LEU A 220 -17.74 -8.98 -3.38
N GLY A 221 -17.96 -8.23 -4.47
CA GLY A 221 -18.14 -8.79 -5.80
C GLY A 221 -16.98 -9.67 -6.26
N ILE A 222 -15.74 -9.24 -5.99
CA ILE A 222 -14.53 -10.00 -6.30
C ILE A 222 -14.44 -11.29 -5.45
N ILE A 223 -14.75 -11.22 -4.15
CA ILE A 223 -14.81 -12.40 -3.27
C ILE A 223 -15.91 -13.38 -3.70
N LEU A 224 -17.07 -12.89 -4.13
CA LEU A 224 -18.13 -13.75 -4.64
C LEU A 224 -17.69 -14.48 -5.90
N TRP A 225 -17.00 -13.78 -6.83
CA TRP A 225 -16.39 -14.45 -7.98
C TRP A 225 -15.36 -15.49 -7.55
N GLU A 226 -14.50 -15.19 -6.59
CA GLU A 226 -13.50 -16.11 -6.06
C GLU A 226 -14.13 -17.36 -5.41
N LEU A 227 -15.26 -17.21 -4.71
CA LEU A 227 -16.06 -18.33 -4.20
C LEU A 227 -16.63 -19.19 -5.33
N SER A 228 -17.00 -18.57 -6.46
CA SER A 228 -17.52 -19.30 -7.63
C SER A 228 -16.43 -20.07 -8.35
N SER A 229 -15.25 -19.47 -8.50
CA SER A 229 -14.17 -19.96 -9.35
C SER A 229 -13.18 -20.87 -8.61
N GLY A 230 -12.96 -20.59 -7.32
CA GLY A 230 -11.91 -21.22 -6.53
C GLY A 230 -10.50 -20.74 -6.87
N ASN A 231 -10.36 -19.83 -7.84
CA ASN A 231 -9.07 -19.32 -8.32
C ASN A 231 -8.76 -17.97 -7.69
N LEU A 232 -7.49 -17.58 -7.62
CA LEU A 232 -7.16 -16.22 -7.22
C LEU A 232 -7.56 -15.26 -8.37
N PRO A 233 -8.16 -14.09 -8.09
CA PRO A 233 -8.49 -13.14 -9.14
C PRO A 233 -7.24 -12.74 -9.94
N PHE A 234 -7.39 -12.78 -11.27
CA PHE A 234 -6.39 -12.48 -12.30
C PHE A 234 -5.12 -13.36 -12.27
N GLU A 235 -5.19 -14.54 -11.64
CA GLU A 235 -4.04 -15.47 -11.51
C GLU A 235 -3.46 -15.91 -12.86
N MET A 236 -4.30 -16.09 -13.89
CA MET A 236 -3.86 -16.58 -15.20
C MET A 236 -3.20 -15.52 -16.08
N GLU A 237 -3.35 -14.24 -15.78
CA GLU A 237 -2.88 -13.16 -16.65
C GLU A 237 -1.36 -12.94 -16.53
N SER A 238 -0.71 -13.40 -15.44
CA SER A 238 0.75 -13.25 -15.19
C SER A 238 1.28 -11.83 -15.44
N TRP A 239 0.43 -10.83 -15.20
CA TRP A 239 0.75 -9.43 -15.41
C TRP A 239 1.51 -8.87 -14.22
N PRO A 240 2.48 -7.97 -14.44
CA PRO A 240 2.95 -7.04 -13.42
C PRO A 240 1.76 -6.32 -12.77
N ASP A 241 1.88 -6.01 -11.47
CA ASP A 241 0.83 -5.35 -10.69
C ASP A 241 0.31 -4.05 -11.33
N VAL A 242 1.18 -3.34 -12.06
CA VAL A 242 0.87 -2.10 -12.78
C VAL A 242 -0.07 -2.34 -13.96
N ASP A 243 0.23 -3.35 -14.79
CA ASP A 243 -0.61 -3.73 -15.93
C ASP A 243 -1.97 -4.23 -15.45
N LEU A 244 -1.97 -4.99 -14.35
CA LEU A 244 -3.20 -5.46 -13.71
C LEU A 244 -4.07 -4.29 -13.21
N LEU A 245 -3.46 -3.30 -12.55
CA LEU A 245 -4.15 -2.09 -12.11
C LEU A 245 -4.77 -1.35 -13.30
N ASN A 246 -3.99 -1.05 -14.32
CA ASN A 246 -4.45 -0.35 -15.53
C ASN A 246 -5.62 -1.09 -16.18
N ASN A 247 -5.53 -2.41 -16.27
CA ASN A 247 -6.61 -3.22 -16.82
C ASN A 247 -7.88 -3.17 -15.94
N ILE A 248 -7.77 -3.27 -14.62
CA ILE A 248 -8.91 -3.19 -13.69
C ILE A 248 -9.60 -1.82 -13.79
N VAL A 249 -8.81 -0.74 -13.84
CA VAL A 249 -9.29 0.64 -14.03
C VAL A 249 -10.02 0.76 -15.37
N ASN A 250 -9.43 0.25 -16.46
CA ASN A 250 -10.06 0.22 -17.79
C ASN A 250 -11.23 -0.78 -17.92
N GLY A 251 -11.68 -1.38 -16.81
CA GLY A 251 -12.89 -2.19 -16.77
C GLY A 251 -12.69 -3.68 -17.06
N LYS A 252 -11.45 -4.16 -17.14
CA LYS A 252 -11.17 -5.61 -17.19
C LYS A 252 -11.77 -6.28 -15.96
N ARG A 253 -12.54 -7.34 -16.19
CA ARG A 253 -13.15 -8.18 -15.16
C ARG A 253 -12.91 -9.64 -15.50
N GLU A 254 -13.06 -10.47 -14.49
CA GLU A 254 -12.90 -11.90 -14.62
C GLU A 254 -14.02 -12.58 -15.41
N MET A 255 -13.67 -13.68 -16.05
CA MET A 255 -14.63 -14.54 -16.74
C MET A 255 -15.24 -15.52 -15.74
N PHE A 256 -16.54 -15.82 -15.90
CA PHE A 256 -17.21 -16.80 -15.05
C PHE A 256 -16.97 -18.22 -15.53
N ILE A 257 -16.74 -19.14 -14.59
CA ILE A 257 -16.56 -20.56 -14.88
C ILE A 257 -17.92 -21.23 -15.16
N PRO A 258 -17.99 -22.17 -16.13
CA PRO A 258 -19.18 -22.98 -16.36
C PRO A 258 -19.70 -23.63 -15.07
N GLY A 259 -21.03 -23.68 -14.91
CA GLY A 259 -21.68 -24.21 -13.71
C GLY A 259 -21.93 -23.17 -12.60
N THR A 260 -21.58 -21.89 -12.82
CA THR A 260 -21.99 -20.79 -11.93
C THR A 260 -23.49 -20.48 -12.07
N PRO A 261 -24.30 -20.48 -10.98
CA PRO A 261 -25.71 -20.15 -11.04
C PRO A 261 -25.95 -18.77 -11.66
N PRO A 262 -26.90 -18.61 -12.60
CA PRO A 262 -27.11 -17.35 -13.32
C PRO A 262 -27.35 -16.15 -12.40
N LYS A 263 -28.17 -16.33 -11.36
CA LYS A 263 -28.45 -15.28 -10.38
C LYS A 263 -27.24 -14.93 -9.51
N PHE A 264 -26.38 -15.90 -9.21
CA PHE A 264 -25.12 -15.64 -8.50
C PHE A 264 -24.17 -14.79 -9.36
N LYS A 265 -24.06 -15.14 -10.65
CA LYS A 265 -23.30 -14.35 -11.64
C LYS A 265 -23.79 -12.92 -11.73
N GLU A 266 -25.11 -12.71 -11.80
CA GLU A 266 -25.73 -11.38 -11.83
C GLU A 266 -25.33 -10.54 -10.60
N ILE A 267 -25.45 -11.12 -9.40
CA ILE A 267 -25.07 -10.45 -8.14
C ILE A 267 -23.58 -10.06 -8.15
N CYS A 268 -22.68 -10.97 -8.54
CA CYS A 268 -21.26 -10.64 -8.68
C CYS A 268 -21.06 -9.46 -9.63
N THR A 269 -21.74 -9.49 -10.79
CA THR A 269 -21.60 -8.44 -11.81
C THR A 269 -22.10 -7.08 -11.36
N ASP A 270 -23.19 -7.05 -10.60
CA ASP A 270 -23.72 -5.82 -10.03
C ASP A 270 -22.82 -5.22 -8.96
N CYS A 271 -22.20 -6.08 -8.13
CA CYS A 271 -21.30 -5.66 -7.06
C CYS A 271 -20.02 -5.00 -7.59
N TRP A 272 -19.42 -5.51 -8.67
CA TRP A 272 -18.12 -5.04 -9.17
C TRP A 272 -18.20 -4.03 -10.35
N LYS A 273 -19.37 -3.40 -10.53
CA LYS A 273 -19.55 -2.33 -11.53
C LYS A 273 -18.52 -1.22 -11.30
N HIS A 274 -18.05 -0.63 -12.39
CA HIS A 274 -17.01 0.39 -12.34
C HIS A 274 -17.46 1.60 -11.50
N ASN A 275 -18.62 2.20 -11.79
CA ASN A 275 -19.18 3.31 -11.01
C ASN A 275 -19.78 2.83 -9.67
N GLY A 276 -19.27 3.36 -8.55
CA GLY A 276 -19.74 3.04 -7.20
C GLY A 276 -21.24 3.28 -6.98
N ASN A 277 -21.81 4.31 -7.58
CA ASN A 277 -23.24 4.65 -7.47
C ASN A 277 -24.15 3.67 -8.20
N SER A 278 -23.60 2.85 -9.10
CA SER A 278 -24.35 1.81 -9.83
C SER A 278 -24.35 0.46 -9.13
N ARG A 279 -23.62 0.34 -8.01
CA ARG A 279 -23.52 -0.88 -7.21
C ARG A 279 -24.72 -0.98 -6.25
N PRO A 280 -25.22 -2.19 -5.96
CA PRO A 280 -26.32 -2.37 -5.02
C PRO A 280 -25.90 -2.03 -3.58
N TYR A 281 -26.85 -1.60 -2.76
CA TYR A 281 -26.65 -1.57 -1.32
C TYR A 281 -26.54 -3.00 -0.77
N ILE A 282 -25.81 -3.17 0.34
CA ILE A 282 -25.58 -4.49 0.94
C ILE A 282 -26.88 -5.24 1.28
N SER A 283 -27.92 -4.51 1.69
CA SER A 283 -29.26 -5.06 1.96
C SER A 283 -29.88 -5.74 0.72
N GLN A 284 -29.66 -5.17 -0.46
CA GLN A 284 -30.13 -5.75 -1.72
C GLN A 284 -29.31 -6.99 -2.09
N VAL A 285 -28.00 -6.99 -1.84
CA VAL A 285 -27.14 -8.17 -2.07
C VAL A 285 -27.57 -9.35 -1.20
N VAL A 286 -27.81 -9.12 0.10
CA VAL A 286 -28.31 -10.15 1.03
C VAL A 286 -29.64 -10.73 0.57
N LYS A 287 -30.58 -9.86 0.16
CA LYS A 287 -31.87 -10.29 -0.40
C LYS A 287 -31.67 -11.15 -1.64
N ASN A 288 -30.89 -10.69 -2.61
CA ASN A 288 -30.65 -11.42 -3.87
C ASN A 288 -29.98 -12.78 -3.64
N LEU A 289 -29.00 -12.87 -2.73
CA LEU A 289 -28.36 -14.14 -2.35
C LEU A 289 -29.34 -15.11 -1.68
N SER A 290 -30.30 -14.60 -0.90
CA SER A 290 -31.31 -15.40 -0.22
C SER A 290 -32.34 -16.01 -1.16
N GLU A 291 -32.58 -15.35 -2.30
CA GLU A 291 -33.49 -15.83 -3.34
C GLU A 291 -32.87 -16.87 -4.28
N ILE A 292 -31.59 -17.22 -4.12
CA ILE A 292 -30.96 -18.30 -4.89
C ILE A 292 -31.41 -19.64 -4.33
N VAL A 293 -32.08 -20.42 -5.17
CA VAL A 293 -32.45 -21.82 -4.91
C VAL A 293 -31.52 -22.71 -5.72
N ILE A 294 -30.75 -23.56 -5.04
CA ILE A 294 -29.92 -24.58 -5.68
C ILE A 294 -30.73 -25.87 -5.63
N SER A 295 -31.22 -26.33 -6.78
CA SER A 295 -31.88 -27.63 -6.90
C SER A 295 -30.84 -28.73 -7.04
N ASP A 296 -30.91 -29.77 -6.21
CA ASP A 296 -30.03 -30.95 -6.24
C ASP A 296 -30.19 -31.83 -7.49
N ALA A 297 -30.99 -31.40 -8.47
CA ALA A 297 -31.14 -32.11 -9.74
C ALA A 297 -29.83 -32.03 -10.53
N HIS A 298 -29.21 -33.19 -10.74
CA HIS A 298 -28.05 -33.40 -11.58
C HIS A 298 -28.05 -32.48 -12.80
N PHE A 299 -26.99 -31.67 -12.96
CA PHE A 299 -26.58 -31.19 -14.27
C PHE A 299 -26.08 -32.39 -15.07
N GLU A 300 -27.01 -33.24 -15.53
CA GLU A 300 -26.74 -34.21 -16.57
C GLU A 300 -26.49 -33.47 -17.88
N ASN A 301 -25.27 -33.66 -18.39
CA ASN A 301 -24.83 -33.58 -19.78
C ASN A 301 -25.90 -33.21 -20.83
N GLU A 302 -25.73 -32.05 -21.45
CA GLU A 302 -25.90 -31.95 -22.89
C GLU A 302 -24.53 -31.87 -23.57
N THR A 303 -24.09 -33.05 -24.00
CA THR A 303 -23.16 -33.37 -25.08
C THR A 303 -22.48 -32.20 -25.80
N SER A 304 -21.18 -32.08 -25.58
CA SER A 304 -20.17 -31.88 -26.63
C SER A 304 -18.93 -32.72 -26.32
N GLN A 305 -19.14 -34.02 -26.08
CA GLN A 305 -18.07 -35.01 -25.86
C GLN A 305 -17.27 -35.37 -27.12
N LEU A 306 -17.51 -34.73 -28.28
CA LEU A 306 -16.72 -34.93 -29.50
C LEU A 306 -15.67 -33.84 -29.76
N GLN A 307 -15.59 -32.79 -28.94
CA GLN A 307 -14.51 -31.79 -29.00
C GLN A 307 -13.55 -31.85 -27.80
N LEU A 308 -13.98 -32.48 -26.69
CA LEU A 308 -13.17 -32.54 -25.47
C LEU A 308 -11.91 -33.39 -25.64
N GLN A 309 -11.94 -34.46 -26.44
CA GLN A 309 -10.78 -35.34 -26.64
C GLN A 309 -9.69 -34.73 -27.53
N ASN A 310 -10.01 -33.83 -28.47
CA ASN A 310 -8.99 -33.23 -29.33
C ASN A 310 -8.25 -32.08 -28.61
N VAL A 311 -8.97 -31.26 -27.83
CA VAL A 311 -8.36 -30.14 -27.11
C VAL A 311 -7.58 -30.61 -25.87
N THR A 312 -8.06 -31.62 -25.14
CA THR A 312 -7.29 -32.19 -24.02
C THR A 312 -6.06 -32.98 -24.49
N ASN A 313 -6.12 -33.65 -25.65
CA ASN A 313 -4.94 -34.32 -26.22
C ASN A 313 -3.90 -33.32 -26.75
N GLU A 314 -4.30 -32.18 -27.32
CA GLU A 314 -3.36 -31.09 -27.67
C GLU A 314 -2.74 -30.43 -26.43
N ILE A 315 -3.51 -30.20 -25.36
CA ILE A 315 -2.99 -29.62 -24.11
C ILE A 315 -2.05 -30.60 -23.38
N ILE A 316 -2.35 -31.91 -23.43
CA ILE A 316 -1.49 -32.95 -22.85
C ILE A 316 -0.25 -33.18 -23.72
N SER A 317 -0.33 -33.09 -25.05
CA SER A 317 0.84 -33.20 -25.93
C SER A 317 1.78 -32.01 -25.77
N VAL A 318 1.26 -30.78 -25.64
CA VAL A 318 2.08 -29.58 -25.33
C VAL A 318 2.69 -29.68 -23.92
N LYS A 319 1.95 -30.21 -22.92
CA LYS A 319 2.51 -30.49 -21.59
C LYS A 319 3.60 -31.55 -21.61
N LEU A 320 3.47 -32.60 -22.42
CA LEU A 320 4.49 -33.66 -22.54
C LEU A 320 5.71 -33.22 -23.35
N GLU A 321 5.55 -32.36 -24.35
CA GLU A 321 6.67 -31.70 -25.04
C GLU A 321 7.42 -30.72 -24.11
N MET A 322 6.72 -30.05 -23.19
CA MET A 322 7.34 -29.21 -22.15
C MET A 322 7.98 -30.01 -21.00
N LEU A 323 7.51 -31.23 -20.73
CA LEU A 323 8.06 -32.11 -19.69
C LEU A 323 9.21 -33.00 -20.20
N ASN A 324 9.29 -33.28 -21.51
CA ASN A 324 10.37 -34.08 -22.11
C ASN A 324 11.68 -33.31 -22.39
N ILE A 325 11.82 -32.07 -21.89
CA ILE A 325 13.08 -31.30 -21.96
C ILE A 325 13.81 -31.22 -20.60
N GLN A 326 13.28 -31.84 -19.54
CA GLN A 326 13.93 -31.84 -18.23
C GLN A 326 14.02 -33.24 -17.65
N ASP A 327 14.91 -34.05 -18.23
CA ASP A 327 15.53 -35.18 -17.53
C ASP A 327 16.84 -35.54 -18.25
N GLU A 328 17.87 -34.71 -18.07
CA GLU A 328 19.26 -35.17 -18.04
C GLU A 328 20.01 -34.35 -16.98
N GLU A 329 20.36 -35.03 -15.88
CA GLU A 329 21.22 -34.52 -14.81
C GLU A 329 22.60 -34.17 -15.37
N GLN A 330 23.04 -32.91 -15.33
CA GLN A 330 24.45 -32.55 -15.15
C GLN A 330 24.61 -31.23 -14.38
N GLU A 331 25.41 -31.28 -13.32
CA GLU A 331 25.98 -30.13 -12.62
C GLU A 331 26.84 -29.26 -13.56
N VAL A 332 27.03 -27.99 -13.15
CA VAL A 332 28.09 -27.02 -13.52
C VAL A 332 27.65 -25.78 -14.31
N HIS A 333 27.63 -24.67 -13.56
CA HIS A 333 27.98 -23.27 -13.87
C HIS A 333 27.50 -22.53 -15.13
N SER A 334 26.90 -21.36 -14.82
CA SER A 334 27.01 -20.03 -15.44
C SER A 334 26.40 -19.75 -16.82
N ASP A 335 25.60 -18.69 -16.81
CA ASP A 335 25.32 -17.70 -17.87
C ASP A 335 24.28 -18.03 -18.95
N PHE A 336 23.03 -17.63 -18.69
CA PHE A 336 22.22 -16.82 -19.61
C PHE A 336 21.27 -15.89 -18.81
N PRO A 337 21.03 -14.64 -19.26
CA PRO A 337 20.53 -13.56 -18.41
C PRO A 337 19.01 -13.63 -18.25
N PHE A 338 18.57 -13.92 -17.04
CA PHE A 338 17.23 -13.54 -16.58
C PHE A 338 17.28 -12.04 -16.28
N VAL A 339 16.81 -11.21 -17.21
CA VAL A 339 16.67 -9.78 -16.94
C VAL A 339 15.50 -9.59 -15.99
N ASP A 340 15.84 -9.33 -14.74
CA ASP A 340 14.91 -9.01 -13.67
C ASP A 340 14.22 -7.67 -13.97
N LYS A 341 12.96 -7.71 -14.42
CA LYS A 341 12.15 -6.51 -14.73
C LYS A 341 11.99 -5.57 -13.53
N SER A 342 12.19 -6.06 -12.30
CA SER A 342 12.21 -5.23 -11.08
C SER A 342 13.44 -4.30 -11.06
N ALA A 343 14.60 -4.81 -11.48
CA ALA A 343 15.84 -4.04 -11.51
C ALA A 343 15.82 -2.96 -12.60
N GLU A 344 15.18 -3.22 -13.75
CA GLU A 344 15.03 -2.22 -14.81
C GLU A 344 14.19 -1.02 -14.38
N ALA A 345 13.10 -1.26 -13.65
CA ALA A 345 12.25 -0.19 -13.12
C ALA A 345 12.98 0.64 -12.05
N GLU A 346 13.77 -0.01 -11.19
CA GLU A 346 14.57 0.65 -10.16
C GLU A 346 15.66 1.55 -10.78
N VAL A 347 16.37 1.03 -11.79
CA VAL A 347 17.38 1.81 -12.54
C VAL A 347 16.73 3.00 -13.23
N PHE A 348 15.56 2.82 -13.85
CA PHE A 348 14.85 3.92 -14.51
C PHE A 348 14.46 5.02 -13.53
N ILE A 349 13.84 4.69 -12.38
CA ILE A 349 13.42 5.69 -11.38
C ILE A 349 14.62 6.43 -10.83
N LYS A 350 15.72 5.73 -10.55
CA LYS A 350 16.95 6.37 -10.10
C LYS A 350 17.49 7.35 -11.14
N ASN A 351 17.56 6.95 -12.41
CA ASN A 351 18.03 7.83 -13.48
C ASN A 351 17.10 9.03 -13.68
N LEU A 352 15.78 8.82 -13.57
CA LEU A 352 14.78 9.88 -13.61
C LEU A 352 14.98 10.86 -12.44
N PHE A 353 15.28 10.36 -11.25
CA PHE A 353 15.53 11.21 -10.09
C PHE A 353 16.84 11.99 -10.22
N GLU A 354 17.90 11.38 -10.75
CA GLU A 354 19.13 12.09 -11.07
C GLU A 354 18.91 13.20 -12.12
N PHE A 355 18.09 12.93 -13.14
CA PHE A 355 17.66 13.93 -14.12
C PHE A 355 16.84 15.05 -13.47
N PHE A 356 15.91 14.71 -12.57
CA PHE A 356 15.09 15.66 -11.82
C PHE A 356 15.95 16.61 -10.96
N ILE A 357 16.99 16.09 -10.30
CA ILE A 357 17.95 16.91 -9.55
C ILE A 357 18.68 17.88 -10.50
N ASP A 358 19.17 17.39 -11.64
CA ASP A 358 19.92 18.22 -12.60
C ASP A 358 19.08 19.38 -13.16
N ILE A 359 17.82 19.10 -13.54
CA ILE A 359 16.93 20.16 -14.04
C ILE A 359 16.53 21.13 -12.93
N SER A 360 16.37 20.65 -11.69
CA SER A 360 16.03 21.50 -10.55
C SER A 360 17.12 22.54 -10.33
N GLU A 361 18.40 22.13 -10.36
CA GLU A 361 19.54 23.03 -10.10
C GLU A 361 19.83 24.02 -11.24
N LYS A 362 19.51 23.66 -12.49
CA LYS A 362 20.03 24.36 -13.67
C LYS A 362 18.99 25.06 -14.52
N GLN A 363 17.73 24.61 -14.50
CA GLN A 363 16.69 25.03 -15.45
C GLN A 363 15.65 25.93 -14.80
N PHE A 364 14.91 26.67 -15.63
CA PHE A 364 13.78 27.50 -15.22
C PHE A 364 12.66 26.65 -14.62
N GLN A 365 12.02 27.11 -13.54
CA GLN A 365 10.95 26.36 -12.87
C GLN A 365 9.79 26.05 -13.81
N GLU A 366 9.47 26.96 -14.74
CA GLU A 366 8.34 26.83 -15.66
C GLU A 366 8.53 25.73 -16.72
N ILE A 367 9.77 25.36 -17.04
CA ILE A 367 10.07 24.34 -18.07
C ILE A 367 10.33 22.95 -17.48
N GLN A 368 10.62 22.86 -16.17
CA GLN A 368 10.92 21.60 -15.49
C GLN A 368 9.82 20.54 -15.67
N PRO A 369 8.50 20.86 -15.58
CA PRO A 369 7.46 19.85 -15.76
C PRO A 369 7.46 19.23 -17.15
N THR A 370 7.59 20.07 -18.19
CA THR A 370 7.66 19.60 -19.58
C THR A 370 8.92 18.78 -19.84
N MET A 371 10.06 19.14 -19.23
CA MET A 371 11.28 18.34 -19.33
C MET A 371 11.12 16.96 -18.67
N MET A 372 10.45 16.88 -17.52
CA MET A 372 10.14 15.62 -16.86
C MET A 372 9.23 14.74 -17.71
N GLU A 373 8.12 15.28 -18.23
CA GLU A 373 7.23 14.53 -19.12
C GLU A 373 7.95 14.07 -20.39
N ASN A 374 8.77 14.92 -21.00
CA ASN A 374 9.54 14.54 -22.17
C ASN A 374 10.54 13.42 -21.87
N TYR A 375 11.23 13.47 -20.73
CA TYR A 375 12.14 12.40 -20.33
C TYR A 375 11.39 11.06 -20.20
N ILE A 376 10.23 11.06 -19.54
CA ILE A 376 9.39 9.87 -19.38
C ILE A 376 8.93 9.33 -20.73
N ASN A 377 8.44 10.21 -21.61
CA ASN A 377 7.94 9.86 -22.94
C ASN A 377 9.03 9.31 -23.86
N VAL A 378 10.24 9.88 -23.85
CA VAL A 378 11.39 9.40 -24.65
C VAL A 378 11.81 7.99 -24.26
N HIS A 379 11.62 7.62 -23.00
CA HIS A 379 11.86 6.26 -22.51
C HIS A 379 10.64 5.34 -22.66
N THR A 380 9.62 5.75 -23.42
CA THR A 380 8.38 4.98 -23.70
C THR A 380 7.64 4.55 -22.44
N LYS A 381 7.75 5.34 -21.36
CA LYS A 381 7.03 5.11 -20.10
C LYS A 381 5.81 6.00 -20.02
N ASN A 382 4.81 5.59 -19.25
CA ASN A 382 3.64 6.40 -18.95
C ASN A 382 3.85 7.15 -17.63
N SER A 383 3.58 8.46 -17.59
CA SER A 383 3.76 9.27 -16.37
C SER A 383 2.92 8.79 -15.19
N VAL A 384 1.72 8.25 -15.43
CA VAL A 384 0.86 7.64 -14.40
C VAL A 384 1.54 6.39 -13.82
N GLU A 385 2.13 5.55 -14.68
CA GLU A 385 2.85 4.35 -14.26
C GLU A 385 4.09 4.71 -13.44
N VAL A 386 4.87 5.68 -13.90
CA VAL A 386 6.07 6.15 -13.20
C VAL A 386 5.70 6.68 -11.81
N LEU A 387 4.65 7.50 -11.70
CA LEU A 387 4.15 8.00 -10.42
C LEU A 387 3.72 6.87 -9.49
N TYR A 388 2.98 5.89 -10.01
CA TYR A 388 2.54 4.74 -9.23
C TYR A 388 3.72 3.90 -8.71
N VAL A 389 4.68 3.56 -9.58
CA VAL A 389 5.85 2.75 -9.18
C VAL A 389 6.65 3.48 -8.13
N MET A 390 6.84 4.80 -8.27
CA MET A 390 7.46 5.61 -7.23
C MET A 390 6.72 5.47 -5.90
N ILE A 391 5.43 5.76 -5.87
CA ILE A 391 4.59 5.70 -4.65
C ILE A 391 4.65 4.32 -4.00
N CYS A 392 4.61 3.25 -4.78
CA CYS A 392 4.61 1.87 -4.27
C CYS A 392 5.99 1.32 -3.89
N HIS A 393 7.07 2.02 -4.20
CA HIS A 393 8.43 1.52 -3.99
C HIS A 393 8.74 1.35 -2.49
N PRO A 394 9.40 0.24 -2.08
CA PRO A 394 9.84 0.05 -0.69
C PRO A 394 10.73 1.20 -0.18
N SER A 395 11.50 1.80 -1.09
CA SER A 395 12.34 2.96 -0.83
C SER A 395 11.81 4.26 -1.46
N HIS A 396 10.48 4.45 -1.50
CA HIS A 396 9.87 5.67 -2.05
C HIS A 396 10.38 6.95 -1.38
N TYR A 397 10.84 6.84 -0.13
CA TYR A 397 11.49 7.91 0.62
C TYR A 397 12.69 8.54 -0.13
N TRP A 398 13.34 7.81 -1.04
CA TRP A 398 14.45 8.33 -1.85
C TRP A 398 14.07 9.41 -2.86
N PHE A 399 12.80 9.48 -3.27
CA PHE A 399 12.35 10.39 -4.31
C PHE A 399 11.00 11.04 -3.96
N THR A 400 10.69 11.15 -2.66
CA THR A 400 9.49 11.79 -2.12
C THR A 400 9.28 13.20 -2.66
N SER A 401 10.35 13.98 -2.81
CA SER A 401 10.28 15.32 -3.41
C SER A 401 9.83 15.29 -4.87
N MET A 402 10.31 14.32 -5.66
CA MET A 402 9.87 14.13 -7.04
C MET A 402 8.40 13.71 -7.12
N ILE A 403 7.92 12.89 -6.19
CA ILE A 403 6.48 12.57 -6.10
C ILE A 403 5.67 13.84 -5.80
N GLY A 404 6.12 14.67 -4.85
CA GLY A 404 5.50 15.96 -4.57
C GLY A 404 5.46 16.87 -5.79
N PHE A 405 6.54 16.90 -6.57
CA PHE A 405 6.63 17.66 -7.82
C PHE A 405 5.63 17.18 -8.88
N PHE A 406 5.39 15.87 -8.98
CA PHE A 406 4.39 15.32 -9.92
C PHE A 406 2.98 15.79 -9.55
N TYR A 407 2.63 15.77 -8.26
CA TYR A 407 1.34 16.29 -7.79
C TYR A 407 1.21 17.81 -7.97
N LEU A 408 2.29 18.56 -7.73
CA LEU A 408 2.31 20.01 -7.91
C LEU A 408 1.99 20.40 -9.36
N ASN A 409 2.48 19.62 -10.33
CA ASN A 409 2.43 19.94 -11.75
C ASN A 409 1.45 19.09 -12.57
N GLY A 410 0.77 18.12 -11.95
CA GLY A 410 -0.17 17.23 -12.65
C GLY A 410 0.51 16.24 -13.61
N ILE A 411 1.72 15.77 -13.28
CA ILE A 411 2.45 14.80 -14.11
C ILE A 411 1.96 13.40 -13.73
N GLY A 412 1.25 12.72 -14.64
CA GLY A 412 0.70 11.39 -14.37
C GLY A 412 -0.46 11.37 -13.35
N THR A 413 -1.00 12.53 -12.99
CA THR A 413 -2.14 12.72 -12.09
C THR A 413 -2.78 14.08 -12.36
N LEU A 414 -3.96 14.36 -11.79
CA LEU A 414 -4.44 15.73 -11.68
C LEU A 414 -3.59 16.51 -10.68
N THR A 415 -3.46 17.82 -10.91
CA THR A 415 -2.81 18.74 -9.97
C THR A 415 -3.48 18.68 -8.60
N ASP A 416 -2.70 18.40 -7.56
CA ASP A 416 -3.16 18.34 -6.17
C ASP A 416 -2.14 19.01 -5.25
N TYR A 417 -2.39 20.27 -4.93
CA TYR A 417 -1.54 21.08 -4.08
C TYR A 417 -1.49 20.58 -2.63
N GLN A 418 -2.54 19.93 -2.12
CA GLN A 418 -2.51 19.38 -0.77
C GLN A 418 -1.62 18.13 -0.71
N MET A 419 -1.65 17.29 -1.73
CA MET A 419 -0.74 16.14 -1.83
C MET A 419 0.70 16.60 -2.05
N ALA A 420 0.94 17.55 -2.95
CA ALA A 420 2.26 18.13 -3.15
C ALA A 420 2.87 18.62 -1.82
N PHE A 421 2.11 19.42 -1.06
CA PHE A 421 2.52 19.93 0.25
C PHE A 421 2.88 18.79 1.23
N LYS A 422 2.06 17.73 1.28
CA LYS A 422 2.31 16.57 2.13
C LYS A 422 3.59 15.84 1.76
N PHE A 423 3.82 15.57 0.47
CA PHE A 423 5.03 14.88 0.01
C PHE A 423 6.29 15.71 0.26
N PHE A 424 6.25 17.02 0.00
CA PHE A 424 7.38 17.88 0.34
C PHE A 424 7.63 17.96 1.85
N SER A 425 6.56 17.97 2.67
CA SER A 425 6.67 17.89 4.14
C SER A 425 7.30 16.58 4.61
N ILE A 426 7.00 15.46 3.94
CA ILE A 426 7.64 14.17 4.24
C ILE A 426 9.14 14.26 3.89
N ALA A 427 9.49 14.72 2.69
CA ALA A 427 10.87 14.85 2.25
C ALA A 427 11.73 15.71 3.20
N ASP A 428 11.18 16.79 3.76
CA ASP A 428 11.86 17.66 4.74
C ASP A 428 12.10 16.98 6.10
N ASN A 429 11.11 16.20 6.57
CA ASN A 429 11.08 15.60 7.90
C ASN A 429 11.61 14.16 7.97
N GLU A 430 12.05 13.56 6.86
CA GLU A 430 12.62 12.21 6.88
C GLU A 430 13.86 12.17 7.82
N ILE A 431 13.88 11.15 8.69
CA ILE A 431 14.97 10.86 9.62
C ILE A 431 15.66 9.60 9.12
N ILE A 432 16.96 9.69 8.85
CA ILE A 432 17.77 8.54 8.43
C ILE A 432 18.08 7.68 9.66
N ASP A 433 17.78 6.38 9.58
CA ASP A 433 18.42 5.41 10.47
C ASP A 433 19.87 5.19 10.01
N THR A 434 20.79 5.99 10.55
CA THR A 434 22.22 5.92 10.24
C THR A 434 22.90 4.66 10.80
N SER A 435 22.15 3.75 11.44
CA SER A 435 22.71 2.54 12.06
C SER A 435 22.90 1.37 11.09
N SER A 436 22.29 1.40 9.89
CA SER A 436 22.57 0.39 8.85
C SER A 436 23.91 0.68 8.18
N SER A 437 24.87 -0.24 8.33
CA SER A 437 26.25 -0.18 7.80
C SER A 437 26.39 -0.23 6.27
N THR A 438 25.34 0.12 5.51
CA THR A 438 25.21 -0.11 4.06
C THR A 438 25.03 1.15 3.22
N ASN A 439 25.00 2.36 3.78
CA ASN A 439 24.75 3.57 2.98
C ASN A 439 26.01 4.02 2.21
N SER A 440 25.99 3.86 0.88
CA SER A 440 27.05 4.36 0.00
C SER A 440 27.05 5.90 -0.03
N PRO A 441 28.21 6.55 -0.25
CA PRO A 441 28.29 8.02 -0.37
C PRO A 441 27.37 8.61 -1.46
N SER A 442 27.08 7.86 -2.52
CA SER A 442 26.18 8.29 -3.59
C SER A 442 24.71 8.30 -3.16
N LEU A 443 24.28 7.34 -2.33
CA LEU A 443 22.92 7.31 -1.77
C LEU A 443 22.68 8.47 -0.80
N MET A 444 23.66 8.78 0.06
CA MET A 444 23.58 9.93 0.96
C MET A 444 23.46 11.25 0.21
N LYS A 445 24.12 11.38 -0.95
CA LYS A 445 24.00 12.56 -1.80
C LYS A 445 22.58 12.72 -2.36
N LEU A 446 22.00 11.65 -2.92
CA LEU A 446 20.62 11.68 -3.43
C LEU A 446 19.60 12.02 -2.34
N TYR A 447 19.79 11.49 -1.14
CA TYR A 447 18.94 11.80 0.01
C TYR A 447 18.97 13.29 0.37
N ASN A 448 20.17 13.88 0.46
CA ASN A 448 20.30 15.29 0.78
C ASN A 448 19.62 16.17 -0.26
N PHE A 449 19.70 15.80 -1.55
CA PHE A 449 18.96 16.49 -2.61
C PHE A 449 17.45 16.29 -2.49
N ASN A 450 16.97 15.09 -2.20
CA ASN A 450 15.55 14.83 -1.97
C ASN A 450 15.00 15.75 -0.87
N LYS A 451 15.72 15.83 0.25
CA LYS A 451 15.37 16.72 1.35
C LYS A 451 15.40 18.18 0.92
N GLU A 452 16.50 18.64 0.34
CA GLU A 452 16.70 20.02 -0.09
C GLU A 452 15.61 20.49 -1.06
N ILE A 453 15.31 19.70 -2.10
CA ILE A 453 14.26 20.00 -3.08
C ILE A 453 12.89 20.05 -2.39
N GLY A 454 12.60 19.10 -1.50
CA GLY A 454 11.37 19.10 -0.71
C GLY A 454 11.20 20.36 0.13
N THR A 455 12.23 20.73 0.89
CA THR A 455 12.22 21.92 1.74
C THR A 455 12.04 23.21 0.93
N ILE A 456 12.61 23.29 -0.27
CA ILE A 456 12.50 24.48 -1.14
C ILE A 456 11.11 24.61 -1.76
N HIS A 457 10.54 23.51 -2.23
CA HIS A 457 9.16 23.55 -2.70
C HIS A 457 8.18 23.89 -1.58
N LEU A 458 8.41 23.46 -0.33
CA LEU A 458 7.61 23.96 0.80
C LEU A 458 7.71 25.47 0.96
N ALA A 459 8.91 26.03 0.85
CA ALA A 459 9.11 27.48 0.94
C ALA A 459 8.34 28.23 -0.17
N SER A 460 8.41 27.75 -1.42
CA SER A 460 7.62 28.31 -2.54
C SER A 460 6.12 28.22 -2.25
N MET A 461 5.63 27.08 -1.76
CA MET A 461 4.21 26.91 -1.42
C MET A 461 3.74 27.83 -0.29
N TYR A 462 4.57 28.07 0.74
CA TYR A 462 4.28 29.08 1.76
C TYR A 462 4.32 30.50 1.18
N SER A 463 5.24 30.79 0.25
CA SER A 463 5.33 32.12 -0.38
C SER A 463 4.12 32.45 -1.24
N GLU A 464 3.55 31.45 -1.92
CA GLU A 464 2.45 31.63 -2.87
C GLU A 464 1.06 31.28 -2.29
N GLY A 465 1.01 30.71 -1.08
CA GLY A 465 -0.24 30.24 -0.48
C GLY A 465 -0.87 29.05 -1.21
N ILE A 466 -0.05 28.22 -1.88
CA ILE A 466 -0.51 27.07 -2.67
C ILE A 466 -0.60 25.85 -1.76
N GLY A 467 -1.81 25.33 -1.53
CA GLY A 467 -2.04 24.15 -0.70
C GLY A 467 -1.84 24.36 0.81
N VAL A 468 -1.38 25.54 1.23
CA VAL A 468 -1.14 25.96 2.61
C VAL A 468 -1.44 27.46 2.75
N GLU A 469 -1.66 27.96 3.98
CA GLU A 469 -1.79 29.39 4.23
C GLU A 469 -0.49 30.14 3.88
N GLU A 470 -0.63 31.30 3.23
CA GLU A 470 0.49 32.13 2.81
C GLU A 470 1.30 32.61 4.03
N ASP A 471 2.60 32.34 4.02
CA ASP A 471 3.55 32.78 5.04
C ASP A 471 4.92 33.07 4.40
N MET A 472 5.02 34.26 3.78
CA MET A 472 6.26 34.73 3.17
C MET A 472 7.44 34.81 4.16
N LYS A 473 7.19 35.06 5.45
CA LYS A 473 8.28 35.14 6.44
C LYS A 473 8.89 33.77 6.68
N LYS A 474 8.04 32.75 6.80
CA LYS A 474 8.46 31.37 6.93
C LYS A 474 9.18 30.89 5.68
N ALA A 475 8.66 31.20 4.49
CA ALA A 475 9.32 30.90 3.22
C ALA A 475 10.75 31.49 3.18
N TYR A 476 10.90 32.78 3.48
CA TYR A 476 12.21 33.44 3.52
C TYR A 476 13.15 32.82 4.56
N GLN A 477 12.66 32.48 5.75
CA GLN A 477 13.47 31.83 6.79
C GLN A 477 14.00 30.46 6.35
N ILE A 478 13.16 29.66 5.70
CA ILE A 478 13.53 28.35 5.17
C ILE A 478 14.63 28.51 4.11
N CYS A 479 14.40 29.36 3.09
CA CYS A 479 15.38 29.58 2.03
C CYS A 479 16.68 30.17 2.56
N SER A 480 16.62 31.15 3.47
CA SER A 480 17.82 31.76 4.08
C SER A 480 18.70 30.72 4.76
N LYS A 481 18.10 29.82 5.53
CA LYS A 481 18.83 28.76 6.23
C LYS A 481 19.54 27.82 5.24
N LEU A 482 18.83 27.35 4.21
CA LEU A 482 19.41 26.46 3.20
C LEU A 482 20.50 27.14 2.37
N ALA A 483 20.32 28.42 2.06
CA ALA A 483 21.32 29.21 1.33
C ALA A 483 22.62 29.37 2.14
N ASP A 484 22.51 29.55 3.45
CA ASP A 484 23.67 29.60 4.37
C ASP A 484 24.38 28.23 4.45
N GLU A 485 23.64 27.13 4.30
CA GLU A 485 24.16 25.76 4.19
C GLU A 485 24.77 25.45 2.80
N GLY A 486 24.63 26.37 1.84
CA GLY A 486 25.28 26.31 0.52
C GLY A 486 24.37 25.91 -0.64
N SER A 487 23.07 25.75 -0.41
CA SER A 487 22.07 25.41 -1.44
C SER A 487 22.01 26.45 -2.56
N LEU A 488 22.16 26.01 -3.81
CA LEU A 488 22.01 26.88 -4.99
C LEU A 488 20.55 27.20 -5.27
N LEU A 489 19.68 26.21 -5.09
CA LEU A 489 18.25 26.33 -5.23
C LEU A 489 17.70 27.39 -4.27
N ALA A 490 18.12 27.37 -2.99
CA ALA A 490 17.65 28.34 -2.02
C ALA A 490 18.23 29.75 -2.24
N LEU A 491 19.48 29.85 -2.71
CA LEU A 491 20.05 31.14 -3.12
C LEU A 491 19.26 31.77 -4.27
N ASN A 492 18.73 30.96 -5.18
CA ASN A 492 17.87 31.43 -6.26
C ASN A 492 16.55 32.02 -5.73
N GLU A 493 15.88 31.32 -4.82
CA GLU A 493 14.65 31.82 -4.17
C GLU A 493 14.87 33.14 -3.43
N ILE A 494 16.00 33.29 -2.74
CA ILE A 494 16.35 34.54 -2.06
C ILE A 494 16.64 35.66 -3.07
N ALA A 495 17.31 35.35 -4.18
CA ALA A 495 17.56 36.33 -5.25
C ALA A 495 16.24 36.83 -5.84
N TYR A 496 15.30 35.92 -6.09
CA TYR A 496 13.94 36.24 -6.54
C TYR A 496 13.21 37.12 -5.52
N TYR A 497 13.23 36.76 -4.24
CA TYR A 497 12.65 37.55 -3.16
C TYR A 497 13.21 38.98 -3.12
N TYR A 498 14.53 39.15 -3.21
CA TYR A 498 15.12 40.50 -3.26
C TYR A 498 14.75 41.25 -4.55
N SER A 499 14.57 40.57 -5.67
CA SER A 499 14.24 41.21 -6.94
C SER A 499 12.78 41.72 -7.00
N ILE A 500 11.82 40.91 -6.53
CA ILE A 500 10.39 41.18 -6.67
C ILE A 500 9.78 41.76 -5.40
N VAL A 501 10.08 41.17 -4.24
CA VAL A 501 9.41 41.49 -2.96
C VAL A 501 10.07 42.71 -2.30
N GLU A 502 11.36 42.62 -1.99
CA GLU A 502 12.09 43.75 -1.38
C GLU A 502 12.52 44.82 -2.39
N LYS A 503 12.49 44.51 -3.70
CA LYS A 503 12.94 45.39 -4.79
C LYS A 503 14.35 45.95 -4.55
N ASN A 504 15.23 45.12 -3.99
CA ASN A 504 16.62 45.43 -3.74
C ASN A 504 17.50 44.85 -4.85
N GLY A 505 17.60 45.61 -5.95
CA GLY A 505 18.35 45.20 -7.15
C GLY A 505 19.83 44.91 -6.90
N GLU A 506 20.49 45.62 -5.96
CA GLU A 506 21.91 45.38 -5.67
C GLU A 506 22.14 44.02 -5.01
N LYS A 507 21.31 43.67 -4.03
CA LYS A 507 21.40 42.35 -3.37
C LYS A 507 21.02 41.23 -4.33
N ALA A 508 19.94 41.40 -5.09
CA ALA A 508 19.52 40.43 -6.11
C ALA A 508 20.62 40.20 -7.15
N PHE A 509 21.23 41.27 -7.68
CA PHE A 509 22.34 41.19 -8.63
C PHE A 509 23.54 40.41 -8.09
N LYS A 510 23.96 40.67 -6.85
CA LYS A 510 25.08 39.93 -6.22
C LYS A 510 24.79 38.43 -6.10
N LEU A 511 23.55 38.07 -5.77
CA LEU A 511 23.15 36.67 -5.67
C LEU A 511 23.07 35.99 -7.04
N TYR A 512 22.48 36.65 -8.03
CA TYR A 512 22.45 36.14 -9.40
C TYR A 512 23.85 36.00 -9.99
N LEU A 513 24.78 36.95 -9.74
CA LEU A 513 26.17 36.83 -10.17
C LEU A 513 26.83 35.57 -9.61
N LYS A 514 26.65 35.30 -8.32
CA LYS A 514 27.16 34.09 -7.66
C LYS A 514 26.57 32.80 -8.25
N LEU A 515 25.30 32.81 -8.64
CA LEU A 515 24.63 31.66 -9.29
C LEU A 515 25.15 31.46 -10.72
N ALA A 516 25.35 32.54 -11.47
CA ALA A 516 25.84 32.50 -12.84
C ALA A 516 27.29 31.97 -12.93
N GLU A 517 28.15 32.36 -11.99
CA GLU A 517 29.52 31.82 -11.85
C GLU A 517 29.55 30.31 -11.56
N LYS A 518 28.49 29.78 -10.93
CA LYS A 518 28.31 28.35 -10.67
C LYS A 518 27.63 27.59 -11.81
N GLY A 519 27.33 28.25 -12.93
CA GLY A 519 26.79 27.61 -14.13
C GLY A 519 25.26 27.48 -14.15
N VAL A 520 24.53 28.20 -13.29
CA VAL A 520 23.06 28.22 -13.32
C VAL A 520 22.60 29.06 -14.52
N LEU A 521 21.96 28.41 -15.51
CA LEU A 521 21.62 29.02 -16.81
C LEU A 521 20.66 30.21 -16.66
N PHE A 522 19.65 30.09 -15.81
CA PHE A 522 18.70 31.18 -15.54
C PHE A 522 19.39 32.45 -15.03
N ALA A 523 20.31 32.31 -14.08
CA ALA A 523 21.04 33.45 -13.53
C ALA A 523 21.92 34.13 -14.60
N GLN A 524 22.52 33.35 -15.49
CA GLN A 524 23.28 33.87 -16.64
C GLN A 524 22.38 34.66 -17.60
N CYS A 525 21.15 34.17 -17.85
CA CYS A 525 20.16 34.89 -18.66
C CYS A 525 19.73 36.22 -18.01
N ILE A 526 19.42 36.23 -16.71
CA ILE A 526 19.01 37.47 -16.01
C ILE A 526 20.09 38.53 -16.07
N LEU A 527 21.37 38.16 -15.88
CA LEU A 527 22.48 39.10 -15.91
C LEU A 527 22.86 39.56 -17.32
N GLY A 528 22.49 38.78 -18.34
CA GLY A 528 22.74 39.08 -19.74
C GLY A 528 21.67 39.98 -20.38
N CYS A 529 20.51 40.14 -19.74
CA CYS A 529 19.45 41.08 -20.10
C CYS A 529 19.66 42.43 -19.41
#